data_AF-A0A5K7XKD6-F1
#
_entry.id   AF-A0A5K7XKD6-F1
#
_cell.length_a   1.000
_cell.length_b   1.000
_cell.length_c   1.000
_cell.angle_alpha   90.00
_cell.angle_beta   90.00
_cell.angle_gamma   90.00
#
_symmetry.space_group_name_H-M   'P 1'
#
loop_
_entity.id
_entity.type
_entity.pdbx_description
1 polymer ?
#
loop_
_entity_poly.entity_id
_entity_poly.type
_entity_poly.pdbx_seq_one_letter_code
_entity_poly.pdbx_strand_id
1 'polypeptide(L)'
;MAKKKKAKSAKLREKNPQSYGVIFLDQIAPPIPVNGPKPIEIDLTLDEGLKLHLALLQALSELNRLDRRSPRSRARGIRFSLYPDQNRLMVEQGSVKDNSAPR
;
A
#
# COMPACT_ATOMS: atom_id res chain seq x y z
N MET A 1 -19.31 -48.09 14.62
CA MET A 1 -19.72 -46.74 14.16
C MET A 1 -18.54 -45.78 14.30
N ALA A 2 -17.94 -45.33 13.19
CA ALA A 2 -16.77 -44.45 13.23
C ALA A 2 -17.20 -42.98 13.40
N LYS A 3 -16.77 -42.33 14.49
CA LYS A 3 -16.99 -40.90 14.74
C LYS A 3 -16.18 -40.08 13.72
N LYS A 4 -16.85 -39.48 12.72
CA LYS A 4 -16.24 -38.49 11.82
C LYS A 4 -15.78 -37.29 12.65
N LYS A 5 -14.46 -37.05 12.71
CA LYS A 5 -13.88 -35.81 13.25
C LYS A 5 -14.36 -34.65 12.37
N LYS A 6 -15.16 -33.74 12.94
CA LYS A 6 -15.52 -32.47 12.29
C LYS A 6 -14.22 -31.71 12.00
N ALA A 7 -13.96 -31.41 10.73
CA ALA A 7 -12.88 -30.51 10.35
C ALA A 7 -13.11 -29.17 11.05
N LYS A 8 -12.13 -28.73 11.85
CA LYS A 8 -12.15 -27.39 12.43
C LYS A 8 -12.14 -26.42 11.24
N SER A 9 -13.23 -25.68 11.04
CA SER A 9 -13.26 -24.55 10.13
C SER A 9 -12.04 -23.70 10.42
N ALA A 10 -11.19 -23.46 9.42
CA ALA A 10 -10.06 -22.56 9.56
C ALA A 10 -10.60 -21.27 10.19
N LYS A 11 -10.13 -20.91 11.40
CA LYS A 11 -10.52 -19.67 12.06
C LYS A 11 -10.19 -18.55 11.08
N LEU A 12 -11.22 -17.95 10.48
CA LEU A 12 -11.07 -16.72 9.71
C LEU A 12 -10.43 -15.71 10.67
N ARG A 13 -9.29 -15.13 10.28
CA ARG A 13 -8.62 -14.10 11.08
C ARG A 13 -9.61 -12.96 11.29
N GLU A 14 -9.89 -12.62 12.55
CA GLU A 14 -10.70 -11.45 12.89
C GLU A 14 -10.01 -10.20 12.35
N LYS A 15 -10.79 -9.34 11.68
CA LYS A 15 -10.31 -8.07 11.13
C LYS A 15 -10.03 -7.12 12.29
N ASN A 16 -8.83 -6.56 12.36
CA ASN A 16 -8.50 -5.52 13.36
C ASN A 16 -9.44 -4.31 13.14
N PRO A 17 -10.17 -3.84 14.17
CA PRO A 17 -11.07 -2.68 14.04
C PRO A 17 -10.36 -1.38 13.61
N GLN A 18 -9.04 -1.30 13.75
CA GLN A 18 -8.21 -0.17 13.33
C GLN A 18 -7.65 -0.34 11.90
N SER A 19 -8.04 -1.39 11.17
CA SER A 19 -7.61 -1.64 9.79
C SER A 19 -8.71 -1.29 8.78
N TYR A 20 -8.41 -0.33 7.91
CA TYR A 20 -9.36 0.19 6.91
C TYR A 20 -9.26 -0.49 5.54
N GLY A 21 -8.21 -1.27 5.28
CA GLY A 21 -8.02 -1.96 4.00
C GLY A 21 -6.61 -2.53 3.82
N VAL A 22 -6.38 -3.17 2.66
CA VAL A 22 -5.07 -3.70 2.24
C VAL A 22 -4.85 -3.30 0.79
N ILE A 23 -3.65 -2.84 0.47
CA ILE A 23 -3.20 -2.58 -0.91
C ILE A 23 -1.96 -3.41 -1.20
N PHE A 24 -1.79 -3.80 -2.46
CA PHE A 24 -0.58 -4.50 -2.90
C PHE A 24 0.42 -3.51 -3.48
N LEU A 25 1.66 -3.59 -3.01
CA LEU A 25 2.74 -2.73 -3.50
C LEU A 25 3.30 -3.28 -4.80
N ASP A 26 3.72 -2.37 -5.68
CA ASP A 26 4.39 -2.71 -6.92
C ASP A 26 5.89 -2.99 -6.72
N GLN A 27 6.56 -2.07 -6.04
CA GLN A 27 8.00 -2.11 -5.78
C GLN A 27 8.33 -1.43 -4.46
N ILE A 28 9.38 -1.90 -3.80
CA ILE A 28 10.01 -1.24 -2.64
C ILE A 28 11.50 -1.15 -2.95
N ALA A 29 12.08 0.06 -2.84
CA ALA A 29 13.49 0.31 -3.08
C ALA A 29 14.03 1.22 -1.95
N PRO A 30 15.06 0.79 -1.20
CA PRO A 30 15.74 -0.50 -1.30
C PRO A 30 14.85 -1.67 -0.85
N PRO A 31 15.15 -2.92 -1.26
CA PRO A 31 14.42 -4.08 -0.80
C PRO A 31 14.47 -4.21 0.73
N ILE A 32 13.30 -4.37 1.36
CA ILE A 32 13.23 -4.65 2.80
C ILE A 32 13.51 -6.14 3.00
N PRO A 33 14.47 -6.53 3.86
CA PRO A 33 14.81 -7.93 4.08
C PRO A 33 13.58 -8.72 4.56
N VAL A 34 13.38 -9.91 3.98
CA VAL A 34 12.24 -10.78 4.30
C VAL A 34 12.34 -11.33 5.73
N ASN A 35 13.58 -11.52 6.19
CA ASN A 35 13.92 -11.99 7.52
C ASN A 35 14.24 -10.78 8.41
N GLY A 36 13.22 -10.31 9.14
CA GLY A 36 13.33 -9.15 10.02
C GLY A 36 11.98 -8.78 10.64
N PRO A 37 11.96 -7.87 11.63
CA PRO A 37 10.72 -7.34 12.17
C PRO A 37 9.93 -6.64 11.05
N LYS A 38 8.70 -7.11 10.83
CA LYS A 38 7.70 -6.51 9.93
C LYS A 38 6.52 -6.10 10.80
N PRO A 39 5.83 -4.97 10.56
CA PRO A 39 5.94 -4.02 9.44
C PRO A 39 6.88 -2.82 9.69
N ILE A 40 7.10 -1.97 8.66
CA ILE A 40 7.62 -0.60 8.86
C ILE A 40 6.43 0.26 9.28
N GLU A 41 6.47 0.77 10.50
CA GLU A 41 5.43 1.65 11.06
C GLU A 41 5.89 3.10 10.92
N ILE A 42 4.98 3.95 10.42
CA ILE A 42 5.19 5.38 10.27
C ILE A 42 4.04 6.06 11.00
N ASP A 43 4.33 6.56 12.20
CA ASP A 43 3.36 7.32 12.99
C ASP A 43 3.39 8.78 12.58
N LEU A 44 2.20 9.35 12.41
CA LEU A 44 1.99 10.76 12.09
C LEU A 44 1.10 11.37 13.15
N THR A 45 1.37 12.63 13.49
CA THR A 45 0.43 13.43 14.27
C THR A 45 -0.84 13.68 13.45
N LEU A 46 -1.91 14.12 14.10
CA LEU A 46 -3.17 14.49 13.44
C LEU A 46 -2.91 15.44 12.25
N ASP A 47 -2.14 16.50 12.47
CA ASP A 47 -1.88 17.53 11.45
C ASP A 47 -1.07 16.99 10.28
N GLU A 48 -0.03 16.19 10.54
CA GLU A 48 0.77 15.56 9.47
C GLU A 48 -0.04 14.50 8.71
N GLY A 49 -0.94 13.79 9.39
CA GLY A 49 -1.91 12.88 8.76
C GLY A 49 -2.88 13.61 7.84
N LEU A 50 -3.38 14.78 8.25
CA LEU A 50 -4.26 15.61 7.40
C LEU A 50 -3.51 16.21 6.19
N LYS A 51 -2.24 16.60 6.36
CA LYS A 51 -1.38 17.03 5.24
C LYS A 51 -1.14 15.89 4.26
N LEU A 52 -0.88 14.67 4.75
CA LEU A 52 -0.74 13.47 3.92
C LEU A 52 -2.03 13.20 3.13
N HIS A 53 -3.20 13.31 3.77
CA HIS A 53 -4.48 13.15 3.09
C HIS A 53 -4.64 14.12 1.91
N LEU A 54 -4.35 15.41 2.12
CA LEU A 54 -4.45 16.42 1.06
C LEU A 54 -3.44 16.17 -0.08
N ALA A 55 -2.19 15.83 0.26
CA ALA A 55 -1.16 15.50 -0.74
C ALA A 55 -1.57 14.29 -1.59
N LEU A 56 -2.14 13.26 -0.97
CA LEU A 56 -2.62 12.07 -1.68
C LEU A 56 -3.84 12.36 -2.54
N LEU A 57 -4.79 13.15 -2.03
CA LEU A 57 -5.96 13.56 -2.81
C LEU A 57 -5.52 14.30 -4.08
N GLN A 58 -4.59 15.23 -3.98
CA GLN A 58 -4.03 15.93 -5.13
C GLN A 58 -3.35 14.96 -6.11
N ALA A 59 -2.46 14.09 -5.63
CA ALA A 59 -1.75 13.13 -6.48
C ALA A 59 -2.70 12.16 -7.21
N LEU A 60 -3.71 11.64 -6.51
CA LEU A 60 -4.73 10.76 -7.09
C LEU A 60 -5.62 11.49 -8.11
N SER A 61 -5.92 12.77 -7.87
CA SER A 61 -6.67 13.59 -8.82
C SER A 61 -5.94 13.74 -10.15
N GLU A 62 -4.61 13.92 -10.12
CA GLU A 62 -3.79 13.94 -11.34
C GLU A 62 -3.79 12.60 -12.07
N LEU A 63 -3.68 11.48 -11.34
CA LEU A 63 -3.74 10.15 -11.95
C LEU A 63 -5.10 9.87 -12.59
N ASN A 64 -6.19 10.32 -11.97
CA ASN A 64 -7.54 10.10 -12.48
C ASN A 64 -7.81 10.83 -13.80
N ARG A 65 -7.01 11.85 -14.14
CA ARG A 65 -7.08 12.56 -15.43
C ARG A 65 -6.44 11.78 -16.59
N LEU A 66 -5.64 10.76 -16.30
CA LEU A 66 -4.91 10.01 -17.32
C LEU A 66 -5.81 9.01 -18.05
N ASP A 67 -5.60 8.86 -19.35
CA ASP A 67 -6.25 7.80 -20.13
C ASP A 67 -5.73 6.41 -19.73
N ARG A 68 -6.59 5.61 -19.11
CA ARG A 68 -6.28 4.25 -18.62
C ARG A 68 -5.96 3.25 -19.75
N ARG A 69 -6.32 3.55 -21.00
CA ARG A 69 -6.03 2.70 -22.16
C ARG A 69 -4.59 2.84 -22.63
N SER A 70 -3.95 3.97 -22.35
CA SER A 70 -2.55 4.21 -22.69
C SER A 70 -1.59 3.41 -21.79
N PRO A 71 -0.67 2.60 -22.35
CA PRO A 71 0.37 1.91 -21.58
C PRO A 71 1.22 2.88 -20.75
N ARG A 72 1.51 4.06 -21.30
CA ARG A 72 2.28 5.10 -20.61
C ARG A 72 1.58 5.61 -19.36
N SER A 73 0.25 5.75 -19.42
CA SER A 73 -0.56 6.17 -18.28
C SER A 73 -0.65 5.08 -17.21
N ARG A 74 -0.76 3.81 -17.61
CA ARG A 74 -0.77 2.68 -16.67
C ARG A 74 0.55 2.49 -15.94
N ALA A 75 1.65 2.95 -16.53
CA ALA A 75 2.96 3.01 -15.88
C ALA A 75 3.13 4.22 -14.93
N ARG A 76 2.07 4.99 -14.62
CA ARG A 76 2.07 6.08 -13.65
C ARG A 76 1.41 5.64 -12.35
N GLY A 77 1.96 6.07 -11.23
CA GLY A 77 1.41 5.81 -9.90
C GLY A 77 1.89 6.84 -8.89
N ILE A 78 1.70 6.52 -7.62
CA ILE A 78 2.18 7.33 -6.50
C ILE A 78 3.44 6.68 -5.93
N ARG A 79 4.45 7.50 -5.65
CA ARG A 79 5.65 7.10 -4.92
C ARG A 79 5.64 7.78 -3.55
N PHE A 80 5.94 6.97 -2.54
CA PHE A 80 6.29 7.47 -1.23
C PHE A 80 7.80 7.35 -1.04
N SER A 81 8.45 8.48 -0.79
CA SER A 81 9.88 8.55 -0.52
C SER A 81 10.08 8.85 0.95
N LEU A 82 10.57 7.87 1.71
CA LEU A 82 10.89 8.02 3.13
C LEU A 82 12.37 8.37 3.27
N TYR A 83 12.65 9.46 4.00
CA TYR A 83 13.99 9.92 4.35
C TYR A 83 14.16 9.80 5.87
N PRO A 84 14.67 8.65 6.37
CA PRO A 84 14.76 8.39 7.81
C PRO A 84 15.62 9.41 8.54
N ASP A 85 16.76 9.80 7.96
CA ASP A 85 17.68 10.78 8.55
C ASP A 85 17.03 12.16 8.77
N GLN A 86 15.95 12.45 8.06
CA GLN A 86 15.22 13.72 8.11
C GLN A 86 13.84 13.57 8.78
N ASN A 87 13.46 12.37 9.23
CA ASN A 87 12.10 12.05 9.68
C ASN A 87 11.01 12.57 8.72
N ARG A 88 11.24 12.40 7.42
CA ARG A 88 10.42 13.02 6.39
C ARG A 88 9.87 12.00 5.41
N LEU A 89 8.57 12.09 5.12
CA LEU A 89 7.91 11.39 4.03
C LEU A 89 7.55 12.38 2.91
N MET A 90 7.80 11.99 1.66
CA MET A 90 7.39 12.75 0.48
C MET A 90 6.41 11.93 -0.37
N VAL A 91 5.40 12.61 -0.91
CA VAL A 91 4.41 12.05 -1.85
C VAL A 91 4.70 12.61 -3.23
N GLU A 92 4.99 11.73 -4.19
CA GLU A 92 5.42 12.10 -5.53
C GLU A 92 4.67 11.29 -6.59
N GLN A 93 4.67 11.77 -7.84
CA GLN A 93 4.29 10.90 -8.95
C GLN A 93 5.44 9.95 -9.28
N GLY A 94 5.16 8.66 -9.21
CA GLY A 94 6.10 7.59 -9.52
C GLY A 94 5.83 6.95 -10.87
N SER A 95 6.86 6.30 -11.40
CA SER A 95 6.69 5.26 -12.42
C SER A 95 6.50 3.91 -11.74
N VAL A 96 5.48 3.18 -12.14
CA VAL A 96 5.16 1.82 -11.66
C VAL A 96 5.25 0.84 -12.81
N LYS A 97 5.50 -0.43 -12.50
CA LYS A 97 5.33 -1.51 -13.48
C LYS A 97 3.83 -1.65 -13.76
N ASP A 98 3.46 -1.74 -15.04
CA ASP A 98 2.08 -1.97 -15.45
C ASP A 98 1.62 -3.33 -14.86
N ASN A 99 0.76 -3.28 -13.83
CA ASN A 99 0.20 -4.44 -13.15
C ASN A 99 -1.21 -4.78 -13.67
N SER A 100 -1.57 -4.38 -14.89
CA SER A 100 -2.87 -4.74 -15.48
C SER A 100 -3.03 -6.23 -15.79
N ALA A 101 -1.96 -7.02 -15.69
CA ALA A 101 -2.02 -8.48 -15.71
C ALA A 101 -2.40 -9.03 -14.31
N PRO A 102 -3.27 -10.06 -14.21
CA PRO A 102 -3.57 -10.72 -12.93
C PRO A 102 -2.29 -11.24 -12.27
N ARG A 103 -2.15 -11.00 -10.97
CA ARG A 103 -1.12 -11.59 -10.11
C ARG A 103 -1.59 -12.90 -9.51
#